data_AF-A0A815JVK7-F1
#
_entry.id   AF-A0A815JVK7-F1
#
_cell.length_a   1.000
_cell.length_b   1.000
_cell.length_c   1.000
_cell.angle_alpha   90.00
_cell.angle_beta   90.00
_cell.angle_gamma   90.00
#
_symmetry.space_group_name_H-M   'P 1'
#
loop_
_entity.id
_entity.type
_entity.pdbx_description
1 polymer ?
#
loop_
_entity_poly.entity_id
_entity_poly.type
_entity_poly.pdbx_seq_one_letter_code
_entity_poly.pdbx_strand_id
1 'polypeptide(L)'
;MVAITRAALARQVPSQNTTRTVISSAVRKKYTKKKKRTVKQRTSSKKRTVKQCTSSSTTSPPLQPYNEVAGKSNIIDANGYDRYGNPLGREYDLGRDGAFMGFNILIGQFCYIDMQKPIDALKIKGFQVKPVKSEDECITELASNRYQIAWIISSNQIQNSKFISALTAFHSAGGAIFLFADNTPYVCHASEFLRTKFGITVEGDYYGDKTMTYKENGYQQIGNFGQHEIFTGITNLYEGITICHPVYSTPESRTIFVTIATATDGNSCIAVYDPPVTSTEGRLCLDCGFTKLYYKWDSAGTARYVVNASCWLLGIKNV
;
A
#
# COMPACT_ATOMS: atom_id res chain seq x y z
N MET A 1 -12.58 21.01 62.05
CA MET A 1 -14.04 21.08 61.84
C MET A 1 -14.42 20.07 60.76
N VAL A 2 -15.29 19.11 61.14
CA VAL A 2 -16.37 18.46 60.36
C VAL A 2 -15.96 17.89 58.98
N ALA A 3 -15.65 16.61 58.78
CA ALA A 3 -16.48 15.38 58.86
C ALA A 3 -17.69 15.35 57.91
N ILE A 4 -17.80 14.27 57.11
CA ILE A 4 -18.96 13.58 56.47
C ILE A 4 -18.37 12.87 55.22
N THR A 5 -18.17 11.55 55.06
CA THR A 5 -18.82 10.28 55.44
C THR A 5 -19.83 9.73 54.41
N ARG A 6 -19.44 8.59 53.79
CA ARG A 6 -20.23 7.44 53.25
C ARG A 6 -21.22 7.73 52.09
N ALA A 7 -21.63 6.79 51.23
CA ALA A 7 -21.69 5.32 51.31
C ALA A 7 -21.71 4.68 49.91
N ALA A 8 -21.31 3.40 49.87
CA ALA A 8 -21.54 2.45 48.79
C ALA A 8 -23.02 2.02 48.71
N LEU A 9 -23.46 1.59 47.52
CA LEU A 9 -24.61 0.69 47.37
C LEU A 9 -24.42 -0.20 46.14
N ALA A 10 -24.16 -1.47 46.44
CA ALA A 10 -24.28 -2.60 45.52
C ALA A 10 -25.76 -2.85 45.18
N ARG A 11 -26.03 -3.25 43.94
CA ARG A 11 -27.21 -4.04 43.60
C ARG A 11 -26.80 -5.21 42.73
N GLN A 12 -27.43 -6.34 43.04
CA GLN A 12 -27.08 -7.69 42.68
C GLN A 12 -28.35 -8.33 42.06
N VAL A 13 -28.17 -9.08 40.96
CA VAL A 13 -28.96 -10.27 40.49
C VAL A 13 -30.37 -9.94 39.90
N PRO A 14 -30.92 -10.64 38.86
CA PRO A 14 -30.70 -12.05 38.58
C PRO A 14 -30.43 -12.56 37.15
N SER A 15 -29.78 -13.71 37.18
CA SER A 15 -29.61 -14.72 36.14
C SER A 15 -30.93 -15.22 35.57
N GLN A 16 -30.96 -15.48 34.26
CA GLN A 16 -31.78 -16.55 33.70
C GLN A 16 -30.95 -17.40 32.74
N ASN A 17 -30.53 -18.55 33.26
CA ASN A 17 -30.12 -19.71 32.49
C ASN A 17 -31.34 -20.23 31.73
N THR A 18 -31.26 -20.32 30.40
CA THR A 18 -32.13 -21.23 29.64
C THR A 18 -31.25 -22.18 28.85
N THR A 19 -31.13 -23.38 29.41
CA THR A 19 -30.51 -24.56 28.81
C THR A 19 -31.31 -24.96 27.58
N ARG A 20 -30.69 -24.94 26.39
CA ARG A 20 -31.21 -25.65 25.22
C ARG A 20 -30.18 -26.63 24.71
N THR A 21 -30.41 -27.88 25.10
CA THR A 21 -29.84 -29.09 24.53
C THR A 21 -30.12 -29.13 23.02
N VAL A 22 -29.06 -29.19 22.20
CA VAL A 22 -29.17 -29.64 20.81
C VAL A 22 -28.34 -30.90 20.67
N ILE A 23 -29.06 -31.94 20.29
CA ILE A 23 -28.60 -33.31 20.06
C ILE A 23 -27.70 -33.36 18.83
N SER A 24 -26.76 -34.29 18.93
CA SER A 24 -25.77 -34.72 17.98
C SER A 24 -26.28 -35.05 16.56
N SER A 25 -25.43 -34.77 15.57
CA SER A 25 -25.28 -35.68 14.43
C SER A 25 -23.87 -35.56 13.86
N ALA A 26 -23.00 -36.47 14.28
CA ALA A 26 -21.71 -36.71 13.67
C ALA A 26 -21.90 -37.37 12.30
N VAL A 27 -21.53 -36.66 11.23
CA VAL A 27 -21.40 -37.26 9.89
C VAL A 27 -19.93 -37.51 9.61
N ARG A 28 -19.51 -38.76 9.83
CA ARG A 28 -18.27 -39.35 9.29
C ARG A 28 -18.32 -39.27 7.76
N LYS A 29 -17.48 -38.43 7.14
CA LYS A 29 -17.11 -38.62 5.73
C LYS A 29 -15.71 -39.22 5.63
N LYS A 30 -15.68 -40.33 4.91
CA LYS A 30 -14.57 -41.25 4.74
C LYS A 30 -13.38 -40.59 4.05
N TYR A 31 -12.20 -40.84 4.63
CA TYR A 31 -10.91 -40.77 3.96
C TYR A 31 -10.91 -41.63 2.69
N THR A 32 -10.49 -41.06 1.56
CA THR A 32 -9.95 -41.81 0.43
C THR A 32 -8.55 -41.31 0.10
N LYS A 33 -7.56 -42.10 0.51
CA LYS A 33 -6.16 -42.02 0.07
C LYS A 33 -6.11 -42.13 -1.46
N LYS A 34 -5.62 -41.11 -2.16
CA LYS A 34 -5.12 -41.25 -3.53
C LYS A 34 -3.59 -41.28 -3.55
N LYS A 35 -3.11 -42.31 -4.25
CA LYS A 35 -1.76 -42.85 -4.29
C LYS A 35 -0.78 -41.85 -4.91
N LYS A 36 0.35 -41.64 -4.24
CA LYS A 36 1.57 -41.03 -4.80
C LYS A 36 2.01 -41.83 -6.04
N ARG A 37 2.24 -41.15 -7.16
CA ARG A 37 2.98 -41.67 -8.30
C ARG A 37 4.26 -40.87 -8.43
N THR A 38 5.36 -41.51 -8.02
CA THR A 38 6.73 -41.04 -8.17
C THR A 38 7.14 -41.20 -9.62
N VAL A 39 7.53 -40.11 -10.29
CA VAL A 39 8.25 -40.17 -11.57
C VAL A 39 9.64 -39.61 -11.33
N LYS A 40 10.63 -40.52 -11.38
CA LYS A 40 12.05 -40.19 -11.52
C LYS A 40 12.33 -39.90 -13.00
N GLN A 41 12.81 -38.69 -13.33
CA GLN A 41 13.65 -38.45 -14.50
C GLN A 41 14.76 -37.48 -14.05
N ARG A 42 15.95 -38.02 -13.75
CA ARG A 42 17.12 -38.16 -14.64
C ARG A 42 17.60 -36.80 -15.17
N THR A 43 18.61 -36.30 -14.47
CA THR A 43 19.56 -35.26 -14.85
C THR A 43 20.17 -35.50 -16.24
N SER A 44 20.18 -34.47 -17.08
CA SER A 44 21.23 -34.30 -18.08
C SER A 44 21.47 -32.82 -18.32
N SER A 45 22.59 -32.35 -17.79
CA SER A 45 23.27 -31.11 -18.11
C SER A 45 23.64 -31.07 -19.60
N LYS A 46 23.14 -30.05 -20.32
CA LYS A 46 23.73 -29.60 -21.59
C LYS A 46 23.79 -28.08 -21.61
N LYS A 47 25.00 -27.55 -21.41
CA LYS A 47 25.40 -26.20 -21.83
C LYS A 47 25.05 -26.05 -23.31
N ARG A 48 24.19 -25.10 -23.63
CA ARG A 48 23.89 -24.73 -25.02
C ARG A 48 24.05 -23.22 -25.15
N THR A 49 25.18 -22.83 -25.69
CA THR A 49 25.51 -21.48 -26.14
C THR A 49 24.49 -21.08 -27.20
N VAL A 50 23.69 -20.05 -26.93
CA VAL A 50 22.72 -19.51 -27.91
C VAL A 50 23.41 -18.40 -28.68
N LYS A 51 23.69 -18.70 -29.95
CA LYS A 51 24.00 -17.73 -31.00
C LYS A 51 22.80 -16.80 -31.18
N GLN A 52 23.11 -15.51 -31.19
CA GLN A 52 22.23 -14.39 -31.47
C GLN A 52 21.58 -14.58 -32.86
N CYS A 53 20.26 -14.78 -32.89
CA CYS A 53 19.45 -14.71 -34.10
C CYS A 53 18.84 -13.31 -34.16
N THR A 54 19.34 -12.48 -35.07
CA THR A 54 18.73 -11.22 -35.47
C THR A 54 17.46 -11.49 -36.26
N SER A 55 16.33 -11.54 -35.57
CA SER A 55 15.01 -11.40 -36.19
C SER A 55 14.60 -9.93 -36.08
N SER A 56 14.54 -9.27 -37.23
CA SER A 56 13.93 -7.96 -37.44
C SER A 56 12.45 -8.01 -37.04
N SER A 57 12.14 -7.70 -35.78
CA SER A 57 10.79 -7.34 -35.38
C SER A 57 10.61 -5.85 -35.67
N THR A 58 9.65 -5.53 -36.50
CA THR A 58 9.01 -4.21 -36.60
C THR A 58 8.52 -3.82 -35.21
N THR A 59 9.39 -3.17 -34.43
CA THR A 59 9.04 -2.61 -33.13
C THR A 59 8.14 -1.42 -33.38
N SER A 60 6.86 -1.58 -33.07
CA SER A 60 6.04 -0.48 -32.57
C SER A 60 6.90 0.34 -31.59
N PRO A 61 6.84 1.68 -31.60
CA PRO A 61 7.58 2.48 -30.64
C PRO A 61 7.32 1.93 -29.23
N PRO A 62 8.34 1.88 -28.35
CA PRO A 62 8.13 1.45 -26.98
C PRO A 62 6.99 2.27 -26.39
N LEU A 63 5.96 1.58 -25.91
CA LEU A 63 4.76 2.21 -25.36
C LEU A 63 5.24 3.13 -24.22
N GLN A 64 5.14 4.46 -24.39
CA GLN A 64 5.41 5.39 -23.31
C GLN A 64 4.45 5.06 -22.16
N PRO A 65 4.93 4.70 -20.95
CA PRO A 65 4.08 4.12 -19.93
C PRO A 65 3.16 5.13 -19.25
N TYR A 66 3.44 6.42 -19.43
CA TYR A 66 2.74 7.50 -18.76
C TYR A 66 1.92 8.37 -19.73
N ASN A 67 0.82 8.92 -19.22
CA ASN A 67 0.00 9.88 -19.98
C ASN A 67 0.74 11.21 -20.15
N GLU A 68 0.32 12.02 -21.12
CA GLU A 68 0.93 13.34 -21.41
C GLU A 68 0.80 14.35 -20.26
N VAL A 69 -0.12 14.07 -19.32
CA VAL A 69 -0.35 14.89 -18.13
C VAL A 69 0.51 14.47 -16.93
N ALA A 70 1.44 13.52 -17.10
CA ALA A 70 2.31 13.03 -16.03
C ALA A 70 2.94 14.19 -15.24
N GLY A 71 2.77 14.16 -13.93
CA GLY A 71 3.26 15.20 -13.04
C GLY A 71 2.41 16.47 -13.00
N LYS A 72 1.21 16.52 -13.59
CA LYS A 72 0.31 17.68 -13.49
C LYS A 72 -0.88 17.35 -12.60
N SER A 73 -0.96 17.96 -11.42
CA SER A 73 -2.09 17.77 -10.50
C SER A 73 -3.36 18.50 -10.95
N ASN A 74 -3.20 19.78 -11.34
CA ASN A 74 -4.30 20.61 -11.87
C ASN A 74 -4.30 20.57 -13.40
N ILE A 75 -5.38 20.09 -13.99
CA ILE A 75 -5.56 19.92 -15.44
C ILE A 75 -6.81 20.72 -15.83
N ILE A 76 -6.59 21.93 -16.36
CA ILE A 76 -7.65 22.93 -16.63
C ILE A 76 -8.44 22.65 -17.91
N ASP A 77 -7.86 21.85 -18.80
CA ASP A 77 -8.37 21.47 -20.12
C ASP A 77 -9.02 20.08 -20.11
N ALA A 78 -9.40 19.59 -18.93
CA ALA A 78 -10.08 18.32 -18.80
C ALA A 78 -11.50 18.36 -19.40
N ASN A 79 -11.94 17.25 -19.99
CA ASN A 79 -13.27 17.12 -20.60
C ASN A 79 -14.43 17.14 -19.59
N GLY A 80 -14.12 17.12 -18.29
CA GLY A 80 -15.09 17.20 -17.20
C GLY A 80 -14.42 16.93 -15.85
N TYR A 81 -15.16 17.19 -14.77
CA TYR A 81 -14.70 17.01 -13.40
C TYR A 81 -15.71 16.21 -12.58
N ASP A 82 -15.22 15.42 -11.65
CA ASP A 82 -16.05 14.74 -10.66
C ASP A 82 -16.63 15.75 -9.65
N ARG A 83 -17.49 15.26 -8.74
CA ARG A 83 -18.09 16.10 -7.68
C ARG A 83 -17.08 16.70 -6.69
N TYR A 84 -15.82 16.27 -6.75
CA TYR A 84 -14.72 16.76 -5.93
C TYR A 84 -13.77 17.65 -6.73
N GLY A 85 -14.05 17.97 -8.00
CA GLY A 85 -13.19 18.80 -8.83
C GLY A 85 -11.96 18.10 -9.41
N ASN A 86 -11.89 16.76 -9.38
CA ASN A 86 -10.83 16.03 -10.09
C ASN A 86 -11.25 15.75 -11.54
N PRO A 87 -10.33 15.83 -12.53
CA PRO A 87 -10.61 15.46 -13.92
C PRO A 87 -11.26 14.07 -14.06
N LEU A 88 -12.31 13.93 -14.87
CA LEU A 88 -12.94 12.64 -15.19
C LEU A 88 -12.16 11.92 -16.30
N GLY A 89 -11.89 10.63 -16.14
CA GLY A 89 -11.22 9.82 -17.18
C GLY A 89 -9.82 9.35 -16.78
N ARG A 90 -9.36 8.24 -17.35
CA ARG A 90 -8.08 7.60 -17.00
C ARG A 90 -6.89 8.11 -17.81
N GLU A 91 -7.17 8.89 -18.85
CA GLU A 91 -6.19 9.68 -19.59
C GLU A 91 -5.52 10.76 -18.71
N TYR A 92 -6.15 11.09 -17.57
CA TYR A 92 -5.63 12.03 -16.58
C TYR A 92 -4.91 11.34 -15.39
N ASP A 93 -4.77 10.01 -15.42
CA ASP A 93 -3.92 9.30 -14.47
C ASP A 93 -2.43 9.49 -14.83
N LEU A 94 -1.51 9.13 -13.94
CA LEU A 94 -0.07 9.08 -14.26
C LEU A 94 0.20 8.02 -15.34
N GLY A 95 -0.26 6.79 -15.10
CA GLY A 95 0.02 5.64 -15.97
C GLY A 95 -1.05 5.39 -17.02
N ARG A 96 -0.64 4.99 -18.23
CA ARG A 96 -1.54 4.51 -19.30
C ARG A 96 -2.13 3.15 -18.93
N ASP A 97 -3.36 2.90 -19.38
CA ASP A 97 -3.99 1.59 -19.23
C ASP A 97 -3.19 0.52 -19.99
N GLY A 98 -3.04 -0.66 -19.38
CA GLY A 98 -2.26 -1.78 -19.93
C GLY A 98 -0.74 -1.57 -20.02
N ALA A 99 -0.19 -0.38 -19.75
CA ALA A 99 1.23 -0.09 -19.93
C ALA A 99 2.16 -0.84 -18.97
N PHE A 100 1.63 -1.38 -17.88
CA PHE A 100 2.39 -2.04 -16.83
C PHE A 100 2.25 -3.56 -16.87
N MET A 101 1.87 -4.11 -18.03
CA MET A 101 1.90 -5.55 -18.28
C MET A 101 3.30 -6.13 -18.03
N GLY A 102 3.35 -7.17 -17.19
CA GLY A 102 4.58 -7.86 -16.82
C GLY A 102 5.18 -7.41 -15.48
N PHE A 103 4.68 -6.32 -14.89
CA PHE A 103 5.04 -5.92 -13.53
C PHE A 103 4.09 -6.55 -12.51
N ASN A 104 4.67 -7.07 -11.43
CA ASN A 104 3.95 -7.80 -10.39
C ASN A 104 3.96 -7.03 -9.07
N ILE A 105 2.79 -6.93 -8.43
CA ILE A 105 2.58 -6.32 -7.13
C ILE A 105 2.19 -7.40 -6.12
N LEU A 106 2.95 -7.52 -5.03
CA LEU A 106 2.58 -8.30 -3.86
C LEU A 106 1.84 -7.40 -2.87
N ILE A 107 0.66 -7.81 -2.40
CA ILE A 107 -0.08 -7.07 -1.36
C ILE A 107 -0.10 -7.91 -0.09
N GLY A 108 0.70 -7.54 0.91
CA GLY A 108 0.62 -8.05 2.27
C GLY A 108 -0.52 -7.39 3.01
N GLN A 109 -1.65 -8.09 3.11
CA GLN A 109 -2.87 -7.61 3.75
C GLN A 109 -3.06 -8.30 5.10
N PHE A 110 -2.58 -7.69 6.18
CA PHE A 110 -2.58 -8.29 7.53
C PHE A 110 -3.73 -7.81 8.42
N CYS A 111 -4.65 -7.02 7.86
CA CYS A 111 -5.92 -6.62 8.47
C CYS A 111 -7.11 -7.05 7.59
N TYR A 112 -8.29 -7.20 8.19
CA TYR A 112 -9.48 -7.63 7.46
C TYR A 112 -10.16 -6.45 6.75
N ILE A 113 -9.77 -6.21 5.50
CA ILE A 113 -10.30 -5.16 4.63
C ILE A 113 -10.62 -5.72 3.24
N ASP A 114 -11.53 -5.10 2.52
CA ASP A 114 -11.82 -5.48 1.13
C ASP A 114 -10.88 -4.73 0.17
N MET A 115 -10.03 -5.49 -0.52
CA MET A 115 -9.04 -4.97 -1.47
C MET A 115 -9.47 -5.12 -2.94
N GLN A 116 -10.69 -5.58 -3.22
CA GLN A 116 -11.13 -5.87 -4.58
C GLN A 116 -11.05 -4.62 -5.48
N LYS A 117 -11.54 -3.47 -5.02
CA LYS A 117 -11.51 -2.21 -5.78
C LYS A 117 -10.08 -1.73 -6.09
N PRO A 118 -9.14 -1.61 -5.12
CA PRO A 118 -7.75 -1.32 -5.42
C PRO A 118 -7.11 -2.31 -6.41
N ILE A 119 -7.35 -3.62 -6.22
CA ILE A 119 -6.78 -4.66 -7.09
C ILE A 119 -7.28 -4.51 -8.53
N ASP A 120 -8.56 -4.26 -8.74
CA ASP A 120 -9.13 -4.10 -10.08
C ASP A 120 -8.63 -2.81 -10.76
N ALA A 121 -8.46 -1.73 -10.00
CA ALA A 121 -7.87 -0.49 -10.50
C ALA A 121 -6.42 -0.69 -10.98
N LEU A 122 -5.62 -1.48 -10.26
CA LEU A 122 -4.25 -1.83 -10.67
C LEU A 122 -4.23 -2.72 -11.92
N LYS A 123 -5.13 -3.69 -12.02
CA LYS A 123 -5.23 -4.59 -13.20
C LYS A 123 -5.55 -3.83 -14.48
N ILE A 124 -6.35 -2.76 -14.40
CA ILE A 124 -6.63 -1.87 -15.55
C ILE A 124 -5.32 -1.30 -16.12
N LYS A 125 -4.34 -0.97 -15.27
CA LYS A 125 -3.01 -0.50 -15.72
C LYS A 125 -2.10 -1.63 -16.23
N GLY A 126 -2.50 -2.88 -16.10
CA GLY A 126 -1.77 -4.06 -16.58
C GLY A 126 -0.98 -4.80 -15.51
N PHE A 127 -0.99 -4.33 -14.25
CA PHE A 127 -0.31 -5.02 -13.16
C PHE A 127 -0.91 -6.41 -12.89
N GLN A 128 -0.04 -7.37 -12.58
CA GLN A 128 -0.46 -8.62 -11.97
C GLN A 128 -0.36 -8.47 -10.45
N VAL A 129 -1.46 -8.72 -9.74
CA VAL A 129 -1.53 -8.45 -8.30
C VAL A 129 -1.79 -9.75 -7.55
N LYS A 130 -0.95 -10.05 -6.56
CA LYS A 130 -1.14 -11.17 -5.63
C LYS A 130 -1.36 -10.64 -4.21
N PRO A 131 -2.59 -10.67 -3.67
CA PRO A 131 -2.81 -10.46 -2.25
C PRO A 131 -2.43 -11.72 -1.45
N VAL A 132 -1.83 -11.52 -0.29
CA VAL A 132 -1.52 -12.56 0.70
C VAL A 132 -2.00 -12.11 2.07
N LYS A 133 -2.42 -13.06 2.92
CA LYS A 133 -3.08 -12.77 4.21
C LYS A 133 -2.25 -13.15 5.43
N SER A 134 -1.06 -13.71 5.23
CA SER A 134 -0.14 -14.05 6.32
C SER A 134 1.26 -13.54 6.03
N GLU A 135 1.99 -13.22 7.09
CA GLU A 135 3.39 -12.79 6.99
C GLU A 135 4.27 -13.92 6.44
N ASP A 136 4.00 -15.19 6.77
CA ASP A 136 4.73 -16.35 6.25
C ASP A 136 4.66 -16.47 4.72
N GLU A 137 3.46 -16.30 4.16
CA GLU A 137 3.27 -16.30 2.71
C GLU A 137 3.95 -15.07 2.10
N CYS A 138 3.79 -13.89 2.71
CA CYS A 138 4.43 -12.66 2.25
C CYS A 138 5.95 -12.79 2.21
N ILE A 139 6.58 -13.31 3.26
CA ILE A 139 8.03 -13.58 3.33
C ILE A 139 8.48 -14.50 2.19
N THR A 140 7.73 -15.58 1.94
CA THR A 140 8.01 -16.52 0.86
C THR A 140 7.94 -15.84 -0.51
N GLU A 141 6.93 -14.99 -0.71
CA GLU A 141 6.70 -14.28 -1.95
C GLU A 141 7.73 -13.17 -2.21
N LEU A 142 8.11 -12.40 -1.17
CA LEU A 142 9.18 -11.41 -1.23
C LEU A 142 10.51 -12.04 -1.70
N ALA A 143 10.81 -13.25 -1.23
CA ALA A 143 12.03 -13.98 -1.61
C ALA A 143 11.98 -14.60 -3.02
N SER A 144 10.84 -14.56 -3.72
CA SER A 144 10.66 -15.25 -5.00
C SER A 144 11.27 -14.52 -6.21
N ASN A 145 11.72 -13.27 -6.04
CA ASN A 145 12.18 -12.37 -7.12
C ASN A 145 11.16 -12.11 -8.23
N ARG A 146 9.87 -12.39 -7.99
CA ARG A 146 8.80 -12.18 -8.98
C ARG A 146 8.22 -10.78 -8.96
N TYR A 147 8.29 -10.09 -7.82
CA TYR A 147 7.60 -8.82 -7.59
C TYR A 147 8.55 -7.64 -7.73
N GLN A 148 8.02 -6.54 -8.25
CA GLN A 148 8.73 -5.25 -8.31
C GLN A 148 8.24 -4.31 -7.22
N ILE A 149 6.99 -4.50 -6.77
CA ILE A 149 6.38 -3.67 -5.72
C ILE A 149 5.81 -4.58 -4.63
N ALA A 150 6.04 -4.20 -3.38
CA ALA A 150 5.34 -4.75 -2.22
C ALA A 150 4.48 -3.66 -1.56
N TRP A 151 3.17 -3.85 -1.54
CA TRP A 151 2.28 -3.09 -0.67
C TRP A 151 2.16 -3.78 0.67
N ILE A 152 2.42 -3.06 1.76
CA ILE A 152 2.28 -3.58 3.12
C ILE A 152 1.22 -2.77 3.83
N ILE A 153 0.09 -3.41 4.11
CA ILE A 153 -1.02 -2.83 4.86
C ILE A 153 -0.84 -3.25 6.31
N SER A 154 -0.45 -2.28 7.14
CA SER A 154 -0.08 -2.51 8.53
C SER A 154 -1.26 -3.05 9.34
N SER A 155 -0.95 -3.96 10.26
CA SER A 155 -1.85 -4.39 11.33
C SER A 155 -1.32 -3.91 12.70
N ASN A 156 -1.98 -4.38 13.77
CA ASN A 156 -1.66 -4.02 15.15
C ASN A 156 -0.53 -4.82 15.80
N GLN A 157 0.09 -5.77 15.08
CA GLN A 157 1.19 -6.58 15.57
C GLN A 157 1.92 -7.25 14.41
N ILE A 158 3.23 -7.49 14.57
CA ILE A 158 4.01 -8.35 13.68
C ILE A 158 4.01 -9.77 14.28
N GLN A 159 3.54 -10.75 13.52
CA GLN A 159 3.38 -12.13 13.97
C GLN A 159 4.65 -12.97 13.75
N ASN A 160 5.45 -12.64 12.74
CA ASN A 160 6.68 -13.31 12.38
C ASN A 160 7.85 -12.32 12.45
N SER A 161 8.77 -12.56 13.38
CA SER A 161 9.95 -11.72 13.60
C SER A 161 10.90 -11.60 12.40
N LYS A 162 10.77 -12.47 11.38
CA LYS A 162 11.55 -12.40 10.13
C LYS A 162 10.93 -11.49 9.08
N PHE A 163 9.72 -10.99 9.29
CA PHE A 163 9.01 -10.19 8.30
C PHE A 163 9.79 -8.94 7.91
N ILE A 164 10.27 -8.17 8.89
CA ILE A 164 10.96 -6.90 8.65
C ILE A 164 12.30 -7.11 7.96
N SER A 165 13.03 -8.18 8.29
CA SER A 165 14.29 -8.50 7.61
C SER A 165 14.05 -8.94 6.16
N ALA A 166 12.99 -9.70 5.89
CA ALA A 166 12.61 -10.06 4.51
C ALA A 166 12.20 -8.83 3.68
N LEU A 167 11.40 -7.94 4.25
CA LEU A 167 10.99 -6.69 3.58
C LEU A 167 12.19 -5.75 3.34
N THR A 168 13.11 -5.67 4.30
CA THR A 168 14.37 -4.91 4.15
C THR A 168 15.23 -5.48 3.03
N ALA A 169 15.37 -6.81 2.95
CA ALA A 169 16.14 -7.46 1.89
C ALA A 169 15.51 -7.22 0.50
N PHE A 170 14.18 -7.32 0.40
CA PHE A 170 13.45 -7.01 -0.83
C PHE A 170 13.72 -5.57 -1.29
N HIS A 171 13.62 -4.60 -0.38
CA HIS A 171 13.86 -3.20 -0.70
C HIS A 171 15.30 -2.91 -1.11
N SER A 172 16.27 -3.44 -0.36
CA SER A 172 17.68 -3.22 -0.66
C SER A 172 18.14 -3.90 -1.96
N ALA A 173 17.38 -4.89 -2.45
CA ALA A 173 17.55 -5.50 -3.76
C ALA A 173 16.85 -4.73 -4.91
N GLY A 174 16.24 -3.58 -4.64
CA GLY A 174 15.56 -2.73 -5.64
C GLY A 174 14.04 -2.87 -5.68
N GLY A 175 13.46 -3.69 -4.81
CA GLY A 175 12.02 -3.79 -4.68
C GLY A 175 11.42 -2.49 -4.12
N ALA A 176 10.42 -1.93 -4.80
CA ALA A 176 9.73 -0.74 -4.34
C ALA A 176 8.67 -1.08 -3.29
N ILE A 177 8.40 -0.18 -2.35
CA ILE A 177 7.46 -0.42 -1.25
C ILE A 177 6.38 0.65 -1.20
N PHE A 178 5.13 0.22 -1.02
CA PHE A 178 4.04 1.09 -0.59
C PHE A 178 3.62 0.68 0.82
N LEU A 179 3.97 1.50 1.81
CA LEU A 179 3.57 1.32 3.20
C LEU A 179 2.25 2.03 3.46
N PHE A 180 1.30 1.28 3.98
CA PHE A 180 0.03 1.79 4.45
C PHE A 180 -0.01 1.62 5.97
N ALA A 181 -0.13 2.75 6.66
CA ALA A 181 -0.37 2.85 8.09
C ALA A 181 -1.72 3.55 8.34
N ASP A 182 -2.15 3.51 9.58
CA ASP A 182 -3.39 4.13 10.06
C ASP A 182 -3.17 4.43 11.55
N ASN A 183 -4.22 4.73 12.31
CA ASN A 183 -4.08 4.99 13.73
C ASN A 183 -3.38 3.88 14.53
N THR A 184 -2.62 4.26 15.56
CA THR A 184 -2.06 3.32 16.54
C THR A 184 -3.18 2.46 17.14
N PRO A 185 -3.08 1.11 17.14
CA PRO A 185 -1.87 0.31 16.88
C PRO A 185 -1.64 -0.15 15.43
N TYR A 186 -2.47 0.19 14.46
CA TYR A 186 -2.38 -0.23 13.04
C TYR A 186 -1.21 0.40 12.26
N VAL A 187 -0.07 0.59 12.92
CA VAL A 187 1.18 1.16 12.41
C VAL A 187 2.33 0.16 12.40
N CYS A 188 2.17 -1.01 13.04
CA CYS A 188 3.32 -1.83 13.49
C CYS A 188 4.32 -2.19 12.39
N HIS A 189 3.82 -2.56 11.20
CA HIS A 189 4.68 -2.97 10.09
C HIS A 189 5.45 -1.78 9.51
N ALA A 190 4.73 -0.70 9.18
CA ALA A 190 5.32 0.51 8.66
C ALA A 190 6.33 1.12 9.64
N SER A 191 5.94 1.28 10.91
CA SER A 191 6.79 1.86 11.95
C SER A 191 8.05 1.03 12.18
N GLU A 192 7.95 -0.30 12.28
CA GLU A 192 9.12 -1.15 12.54
C GLU A 192 10.10 -1.21 11.36
N PHE A 193 9.58 -1.27 10.13
CA PHE A 193 10.41 -1.22 8.92
C PHE A 193 11.14 0.12 8.80
N LEU A 194 10.39 1.23 8.91
CA LEU A 194 10.93 2.57 8.80
C LEU A 194 11.93 2.89 9.92
N ARG A 195 11.69 2.39 11.14
CA ARG A 195 12.57 2.59 12.28
C ARG A 195 13.89 1.87 12.06
N THR A 196 13.83 0.63 11.61
CA THR A 196 14.99 -0.20 11.33
C THR A 196 15.87 0.38 10.22
N LYS A 197 15.24 0.97 9.20
CA LYS A 197 15.94 1.39 7.98
C LYS A 197 16.33 2.87 7.94
N PHE A 198 15.49 3.73 8.49
CA PHE A 198 15.59 5.18 8.33
C PHE A 198 15.52 5.95 9.66
N GLY A 199 15.34 5.26 10.80
CA GLY A 199 15.15 5.93 12.10
C GLY A 199 13.83 6.69 12.22
N ILE A 200 12.81 6.30 11.45
CA ILE A 200 11.48 6.92 11.44
C ILE A 200 10.49 5.97 12.09
N THR A 201 9.71 6.42 13.06
CA THR A 201 8.55 5.68 13.59
C THR A 201 7.25 6.26 13.03
N VAL A 202 6.14 5.57 13.23
CA VAL A 202 4.81 6.05 12.85
C VAL A 202 3.88 5.93 14.05
N GLU A 203 3.16 7.00 14.38
CA GLU A 203 2.24 7.06 15.52
C GLU A 203 1.09 8.04 15.28
N GLY A 204 0.10 8.07 16.17
CA GLY A 204 -1.04 8.98 16.11
C GLY A 204 -2.38 8.26 15.95
N ASP A 205 -3.46 8.97 16.24
CA ASP A 205 -4.84 8.49 16.14
C ASP A 205 -5.77 9.68 15.87
N TYR A 206 -5.48 10.42 14.81
CA TYR A 206 -6.28 11.59 14.45
C TYR A 206 -7.53 11.16 13.69
N TYR A 207 -8.68 11.74 14.05
CA TYR A 207 -9.89 11.63 13.26
C TYR A 207 -9.85 12.62 12.08
N GLY A 208 -9.59 12.09 10.89
CA GLY A 208 -9.67 12.80 9.62
C GLY A 208 -11.10 12.90 9.09
N ASP A 209 -11.38 12.10 8.07
CA ASP A 209 -12.59 12.07 7.25
C ASP A 209 -12.83 13.36 6.44
N LYS A 210 -11.75 14.03 6.00
CA LYS A 210 -11.81 15.26 5.19
C LYS A 210 -11.11 15.10 3.84
N THR A 211 -11.03 16.20 3.11
CA THR A 211 -10.39 16.27 1.79
C THR A 211 -9.27 17.29 1.83
N MET A 212 -8.08 16.86 1.44
CA MET A 212 -6.93 17.72 1.20
C MET A 212 -7.00 18.32 -0.20
N THR A 213 -6.48 19.52 -0.38
CA THR A 213 -6.48 20.23 -1.67
C THR A 213 -5.06 20.37 -2.23
N TYR A 214 -4.93 20.34 -3.55
CA TYR A 214 -3.66 20.60 -4.22
C TYR A 214 -3.25 22.06 -4.07
N LYS A 215 -1.97 22.26 -3.73
CA LYS A 215 -1.29 23.55 -3.83
C LYS A 215 0.17 23.28 -4.16
N GLU A 216 0.67 23.82 -5.27
CA GLU A 216 1.99 23.48 -5.85
C GLU A 216 3.12 23.36 -4.82
N ASN A 217 3.27 24.38 -3.96
CA ASN A 217 4.25 24.42 -2.87
C ASN A 217 3.59 24.32 -1.47
N GLY A 218 2.44 23.65 -1.39
CA GLY A 218 1.59 23.57 -0.21
C GLY A 218 1.74 22.28 0.59
N TYR A 219 2.69 21.40 0.28
CA TYR A 219 2.84 20.08 0.92
C TYR A 219 3.07 20.13 2.45
N GLN A 220 3.50 21.28 2.99
CA GLN A 220 3.65 21.53 4.44
C GLN A 220 2.48 22.32 5.05
N GLN A 221 1.50 22.72 4.24
CA GLN A 221 0.35 23.50 4.69
C GLN A 221 -0.77 22.56 5.10
N ILE A 222 -1.41 22.85 6.21
CA ILE A 222 -2.52 22.04 6.76
C ILE A 222 -3.56 21.77 5.69
N GLY A 223 -3.94 20.50 5.52
CA GLY A 223 -4.96 20.08 4.55
C GLY A 223 -4.56 20.22 3.08
N ASN A 224 -3.27 20.24 2.78
CA ASN A 224 -2.78 20.38 1.40
C ASN A 224 -1.74 19.31 1.03
N PHE A 225 -1.69 19.01 -0.26
CA PHE A 225 -0.62 18.25 -0.88
C PHE A 225 0.06 19.06 -1.99
N GLY A 226 1.35 18.79 -2.19
CA GLY A 226 2.19 19.50 -3.15
C GLY A 226 2.17 18.92 -4.54
N GLN A 227 3.03 19.48 -5.39
CA GLN A 227 3.32 18.93 -6.71
C GLN A 227 4.14 17.64 -6.57
N HIS A 228 3.60 16.51 -7.06
CA HIS A 228 4.30 15.23 -7.12
C HIS A 228 3.65 14.31 -8.16
N GLU A 229 4.40 13.42 -8.82
CA GLU A 229 3.87 12.55 -9.89
C GLU A 229 2.72 11.64 -9.42
N ILE A 230 2.74 11.21 -8.15
CA ILE A 230 1.65 10.39 -7.59
C ILE A 230 0.32 11.13 -7.52
N PHE A 231 0.34 12.48 -7.55
CA PHE A 231 -0.85 13.32 -7.55
C PHE A 231 -1.27 13.77 -8.94
N THR A 232 -0.71 13.19 -10.01
CA THR A 232 -1.13 13.48 -11.39
C THR A 232 -2.66 13.37 -11.53
N GLY A 233 -3.29 14.43 -12.03
CA GLY A 233 -4.73 14.55 -12.19
C GLY A 233 -5.51 14.62 -10.87
N ILE A 234 -4.91 14.94 -9.74
CA ILE A 234 -5.60 15.04 -8.45
C ILE A 234 -5.52 16.47 -7.95
N THR A 235 -6.68 17.11 -7.81
CA THR A 235 -6.82 18.42 -7.17
C THR A 235 -7.38 18.30 -5.76
N ASN A 236 -8.13 17.23 -5.48
CA ASN A 236 -8.71 16.95 -4.18
C ASN A 236 -8.50 15.48 -3.81
N LEU A 237 -7.95 15.23 -2.62
CA LEU A 237 -7.59 13.90 -2.13
C LEU A 237 -8.24 13.62 -0.77
N TYR A 238 -8.99 12.53 -0.64
CA TYR A 238 -9.51 12.06 0.64
C TYR A 238 -8.37 11.52 1.53
N GLU A 239 -8.28 12.00 2.77
CA GLU A 239 -7.15 11.68 3.66
C GLU A 239 -7.29 10.36 4.44
N GLY A 240 -8.49 9.78 4.48
CA GLY A 240 -8.83 8.64 5.34
C GLY A 240 -9.66 9.07 6.55
N ILE A 241 -10.28 8.13 7.26
CA ILE A 241 -11.06 8.37 8.49
C ILE A 241 -10.14 8.59 9.69
N THR A 242 -9.14 7.73 9.83
CA THR A 242 -8.14 7.78 10.88
C THR A 242 -6.78 7.95 10.24
N ILE A 243 -5.91 8.72 10.90
CA ILE A 243 -4.62 9.14 10.35
C ILE A 243 -3.55 9.08 11.45
N CYS A 244 -2.42 8.48 11.13
CA CYS A 244 -1.18 8.59 11.89
C CYS A 244 -0.21 9.58 11.21
N HIS A 245 1.03 9.68 11.67
CA HIS A 245 2.06 10.49 11.04
C HIS A 245 3.47 9.94 11.32
N PRO A 246 4.45 10.21 10.44
CA PRO A 246 5.83 9.84 10.69
C PRO A 246 6.45 10.71 11.78
N VAL A 247 7.23 10.09 12.65
CA VAL A 247 8.05 10.74 13.67
C VAL A 247 9.51 10.50 13.35
N TYR A 248 10.22 11.61 13.13
CA TYR A 248 11.59 11.63 12.66
C TYR A 248 12.56 11.75 13.83
N SER A 249 13.31 10.68 14.12
CA SER A 249 14.20 10.63 15.28
C SER A 249 15.50 11.41 15.08
N THR A 250 15.91 11.66 13.83
CA THR A 250 17.16 12.36 13.51
C THR A 250 16.98 13.40 12.38
N PRO A 251 17.82 14.44 12.28
CA PRO A 251 17.82 15.37 11.15
C PRO A 251 17.96 14.67 9.79
N GLU A 252 18.78 13.63 9.70
CA GLU A 252 19.02 12.87 8.47
C GLU A 252 17.76 12.13 8.01
N SER A 253 16.98 11.58 8.94
CA SER A 253 15.72 10.93 8.60
C SER A 253 14.71 11.88 7.93
N ARG A 254 14.75 13.19 8.28
CA ARG A 254 13.90 14.23 7.69
C ARG A 254 14.30 14.61 6.27
N THR A 255 15.57 14.44 5.91
CA THR A 255 16.08 14.80 4.58
C THR A 255 15.95 13.65 3.59
N ILE A 256 16.00 12.41 4.06
CA ILE A 256 15.87 11.21 3.22
C ILE A 256 14.41 10.97 2.82
N PHE A 257 13.47 11.18 3.74
CA PHE A 257 12.07 10.81 3.58
C PHE A 257 11.18 12.05 3.51
N VAL A 258 10.85 12.46 2.28
CA VAL A 258 10.27 13.76 1.95
C VAL A 258 8.76 13.74 2.13
N THR A 259 8.24 14.64 2.97
CA THR A 259 6.79 14.89 3.06
C THR A 259 6.28 15.55 1.80
N ILE A 260 5.17 15.03 1.26
CA ILE A 260 4.50 15.56 0.06
C ILE A 260 3.01 15.86 0.28
N ALA A 261 2.45 15.50 1.44
CA ALA A 261 1.13 15.95 1.89
C ALA A 261 1.07 16.12 3.41
N THR A 262 0.34 17.14 3.85
CA THR A 262 0.01 17.42 5.25
C THR A 262 -1.49 17.32 5.44
N ALA A 263 -1.92 16.44 6.34
CA ALA A 263 -3.33 16.21 6.65
C ALA A 263 -3.98 17.44 7.32
N THR A 264 -5.30 17.38 7.49
CA THR A 264 -6.07 18.48 8.07
C THR A 264 -5.88 18.67 9.58
N ASP A 265 -5.18 17.75 10.27
CA ASP A 265 -4.66 17.95 11.63
C ASP A 265 -3.36 18.75 11.68
N GLY A 266 -2.72 18.95 10.53
CA GLY A 266 -1.44 19.62 10.42
C GLY A 266 -0.22 18.71 10.51
N ASN A 267 -0.40 17.39 10.58
CA ASN A 267 0.71 16.44 10.54
C ASN A 267 0.98 15.93 9.11
N SER A 268 2.22 15.52 8.85
CA SER A 268 2.58 14.84 7.60
C SER A 268 1.81 13.52 7.48
N CYS A 269 1.17 13.28 6.34
CA CYS A 269 0.37 12.07 6.14
C CYS A 269 0.78 11.25 4.90
N ILE A 270 1.49 11.87 3.95
CA ILE A 270 2.09 11.16 2.82
C ILE A 270 3.53 11.63 2.66
N ALA A 271 4.45 10.67 2.67
CA ALA A 271 5.86 10.92 2.49
C ALA A 271 6.50 9.85 1.60
N VAL A 272 7.59 10.21 0.93
CA VAL A 272 8.25 9.38 -0.08
C VAL A 272 9.75 9.32 0.11
N TYR A 273 10.34 8.23 -0.36
CA TYR A 273 11.76 8.07 -0.58
C TYR A 273 11.98 7.82 -2.07
N ASP A 274 12.70 8.73 -2.73
CA ASP A 274 13.21 8.52 -4.09
C ASP A 274 14.73 8.35 -4.00
N PRO A 275 15.25 7.11 -4.11
CA PRO A 275 16.66 6.85 -3.95
C PRO A 275 17.49 7.57 -5.03
N PRO A 276 18.71 8.02 -4.72
CA PRO A 276 19.62 8.55 -5.73
C PRO A 276 19.96 7.45 -6.75
N VAL A 277 20.30 7.84 -7.98
CA VAL A 277 20.63 6.90 -9.08
C VAL A 277 21.80 5.95 -8.79
N THR A 278 22.60 6.23 -7.76
CA THR A 278 23.71 5.38 -7.30
C THR A 278 23.25 4.28 -6.34
N SER A 279 22.03 4.35 -5.83
CA SER A 279 21.44 3.37 -4.93
C SER A 279 20.85 2.20 -5.71
N THR A 280 20.93 1.01 -5.14
CA THR A 280 20.22 -0.19 -5.64
C THR A 280 18.83 -0.32 -5.06
N GLU A 281 18.42 0.57 -4.17
CA GLU A 281 17.16 0.47 -3.45
C GLU A 281 15.97 0.91 -4.31
N GLY A 282 14.79 0.38 -3.99
CA GLY A 282 13.54 0.79 -4.64
C GLY A 282 13.00 2.11 -4.09
N ARG A 283 12.05 2.71 -4.83
CA ARG A 283 11.25 3.83 -4.32
C ARG A 283 10.35 3.37 -3.18
N LEU A 284 10.03 4.29 -2.27
CA LEU A 284 9.08 4.03 -1.19
C LEU A 284 8.04 5.14 -1.08
N CYS A 285 6.78 4.77 -0.83
CA CYS A 285 5.72 5.68 -0.42
C CYS A 285 5.12 5.22 0.91
N LEU A 286 4.95 6.14 1.86
CA LEU A 286 4.20 5.96 3.09
C LEU A 286 2.89 6.75 2.97
N ASP A 287 1.76 6.09 3.17
CA ASP A 287 0.45 6.71 3.41
C ASP A 287 0.01 6.37 4.84
N CYS A 288 -0.38 7.39 5.60
CA CYS A 288 -0.73 7.29 7.01
C CYS A 288 -2.24 7.16 7.29
N GLY A 289 -3.09 6.94 6.28
CA GLY A 289 -4.54 6.80 6.44
C GLY A 289 -5.14 5.72 5.55
N PHE A 290 -4.79 4.45 5.75
CA PHE A 290 -5.18 3.37 4.83
C PHE A 290 -6.68 3.08 4.78
N THR A 291 -7.49 3.60 5.71
CA THR A 291 -8.97 3.51 5.62
C THR A 291 -9.53 3.89 4.26
N LYS A 292 -8.89 4.82 3.52
CA LYS A 292 -9.27 5.20 2.15
C LYS A 292 -9.25 4.03 1.15
N LEU A 293 -8.50 2.96 1.42
CA LEU A 293 -8.39 1.79 0.53
C LEU A 293 -9.68 0.98 0.43
N TYR A 294 -10.49 0.95 1.50
CA TYR A 294 -11.69 0.11 1.58
C TYR A 294 -12.94 0.89 1.99
N TYR A 295 -12.77 2.04 2.64
CA TYR A 295 -13.83 2.97 2.98
C TYR A 295 -13.77 4.18 2.05
N LYS A 296 -14.92 4.58 1.51
CA LYS A 296 -15.03 5.79 0.67
C LYS A 296 -14.06 5.80 -0.54
N TRP A 297 -13.70 4.63 -1.09
CA TRP A 297 -12.81 4.47 -2.27
C TRP A 297 -13.11 5.41 -3.45
N ASP A 298 -14.40 5.65 -3.72
CA ASP A 298 -14.86 6.53 -4.81
C ASP A 298 -14.90 8.01 -4.40
N SER A 299 -14.23 8.37 -3.31
CA SER A 299 -14.09 9.75 -2.83
C SER A 299 -12.84 10.40 -3.40
N ALA A 300 -12.82 11.74 -3.35
CA ALA A 300 -11.80 12.66 -3.86
C ALA A 300 -10.45 11.97 -4.17
N GLY A 301 -10.22 11.65 -5.45
CA GLY A 301 -8.93 11.23 -5.98
C GLY A 301 -8.36 9.89 -5.51
N THR A 302 -8.98 9.16 -4.58
CA THR A 302 -8.36 7.98 -3.94
C THR A 302 -7.94 6.89 -4.93
N ALA A 303 -8.84 6.51 -5.84
CA ALA A 303 -8.54 5.48 -6.84
C ALA A 303 -7.35 5.88 -7.74
N ARG A 304 -7.33 7.14 -8.20
CA ARG A 304 -6.25 7.69 -9.03
C ARG A 304 -4.94 7.75 -8.25
N TYR A 305 -4.96 8.21 -7.01
CA TYR A 305 -3.79 8.30 -6.14
C TYR A 305 -3.10 6.95 -5.98
N VAL A 306 -3.86 5.91 -5.64
CA VAL A 306 -3.34 4.57 -5.38
C VAL A 306 -2.70 3.97 -6.63
N VAL A 307 -3.33 4.17 -7.79
CA VAL A 307 -2.80 3.71 -9.07
C VAL A 307 -1.54 4.50 -9.46
N ASN A 308 -1.58 5.83 -9.36
CA ASN A 308 -0.44 6.68 -9.69
C ASN A 308 0.77 6.37 -8.81
N ALA A 309 0.58 6.20 -7.51
CA ALA A 309 1.64 5.81 -6.59
C ALA A 309 2.29 4.49 -7.02
N SER A 310 1.51 3.50 -7.46
CA SER A 310 2.06 2.23 -7.96
C SER A 310 2.83 2.36 -9.27
N CYS A 311 2.33 3.18 -10.19
CA CYS A 311 3.06 3.49 -11.42
C CYS A 311 4.40 4.18 -11.11
N TRP A 312 4.39 5.17 -10.21
CA TRP A 312 5.57 5.92 -9.79
C TRP A 312 6.62 5.04 -9.09
N LEU A 313 6.18 4.08 -8.26
CA LEU A 313 7.06 3.18 -7.51
C LEU A 313 7.97 2.33 -8.40
N LEU A 314 7.61 2.08 -9.67
CA LEU A 314 8.48 1.34 -10.59
C LEU A 314 9.74 2.09 -11.01
N GLY A 315 9.81 3.42 -10.80
CA GLY A 315 11.00 4.20 -11.17
C GLY A 315 11.28 4.26 -12.68
N ILE A 316 10.28 3.95 -13.53
CA ILE A 316 10.44 4.05 -14.98
C ILE A 316 10.52 5.54 -15.34
N LYS A 317 11.55 5.92 -16.10
CA LYS A 317 11.75 7.31 -16.53
C LYS A 317 10.81 7.67 -17.67
N ASN A 318 10.28 8.89 -17.63
CA ASN A 318 9.71 9.54 -18.82
C ASN A 318 10.85 9.71 -19.85
N VAL A 319 10.70 9.11 -21.03
CA VAL A 319 11.61 9.27 -22.17
C VAL A 319 11.00 10.26 -23.16
#